data_AF-A0A7L4DX92-F1
#
_entry.id   AF-A0A7L4DX92-F1
#
_cell.length_a   1.000
_cell.length_b   1.000
_cell.length_c   1.000
_cell.angle_alpha   90.00
_cell.angle_beta   90.00
_cell.angle_gamma   90.00
#
_symmetry.space_group_name_H-M   'P 1'
#
loop_
_entity.id
_entity.type
_entity.pdbx_description
1 polymer ?
#
loop_
_entity_poly.entity_id
_entity_poly.type
_entity_poly.pdbx_seq_one_letter_code
_entity_poly.pdbx_strand_id
1 'polypeptide(L)'
;KQFCITAERRKSFGAHVRQQMQAQERVQLCSAANGVTDMLLTLSQIPSLGNIKQDDRNCRDLPCLLQLKKEYNSVIRERRALLGDLDNQILELEKKAVKQNQRAVKAKQASSSKDLQKQIETLETCLRNVTVHFHTNMTRNKKLQEEIEDLQMQKEIFGNLYFKLHKELDQLGCQMNTVMEQAMQAYEERMEDLARISDMKERNSKDIVKYNIELQERQCVLDQEARLKSLMCTKFTNRSELEEEAVKKRALKAAQKAKRSQVESFESHQVAYERLLEMAEDRHIDRLLNDLMKMKKKNFACFRYVTELNSELGKIDQRVKDLQSEIMALMMDREHAESSSLHVLKELEEKLNKTTEEANWYEEQYKVGREVLDLQISGMEALCKEINCDTMKIVKQLAENEQNMDLNLKQLFGLIEKKINELLLMESVLRYTAADESDPAQTFVSPLLGGIEVLQEMDLAQLYLLAPTLASTIDIINTVDVPLDRSQLHELVLQSQEESWGNTTDMNKTGRNSVK
;
A
#
# COMPACT_ATOMS: atom_id res chain seq x y z
N LYS A 1 -143.65 67.34 90.86
CA LYS A 1 -144.04 66.94 89.49
C LYS A 1 -142.85 66.30 88.76
N GLN A 2 -142.43 65.10 89.18
CA GLN A 2 -141.25 64.39 88.64
C GLN A 2 -141.51 62.89 88.39
N PHE A 3 -142.78 62.46 88.30
CA PHE A 3 -143.16 61.04 88.14
C PHE A 3 -143.92 60.73 86.83
N CYS A 4 -144.32 61.73 86.04
CA CYS A 4 -145.03 61.47 84.76
C CYS A 4 -144.10 61.37 83.53
N ILE A 5 -142.81 61.69 83.65
CA ILE A 5 -141.87 61.70 82.50
C ILE A 5 -141.27 60.30 82.21
N THR A 6 -141.38 59.35 83.15
CA THR A 6 -140.69 58.04 83.06
C THR A 6 -141.56 56.91 82.50
N ALA A 7 -142.89 57.05 82.46
CA ALA A 7 -143.80 55.99 82.02
C ALA A 7 -144.00 55.96 80.48
N GLU A 8 -144.03 57.11 79.81
CA GLU A 8 -144.26 57.19 78.36
C GLU A 8 -143.04 56.73 77.53
N ARG A 9 -141.81 56.97 78.00
CA ARG A 9 -140.59 56.53 77.30
C ARG A 9 -140.39 55.00 77.29
N ARG A 10 -140.98 54.26 78.23
CA ARG A 10 -140.91 52.78 78.22
C ARG A 10 -141.90 52.14 77.25
N LYS A 11 -143.06 52.76 76.99
CA LYS A 11 -144.03 52.25 76.00
C LYS A 11 -143.57 52.46 74.56
N SER A 12 -142.90 53.58 74.26
CA SER A 12 -142.39 53.84 72.91
C SER A 12 -141.17 52.97 72.54
N PHE A 13 -140.27 52.69 73.49
CA PHE A 13 -139.13 51.80 73.23
C PHE A 13 -139.55 50.34 72.98
N GLY A 14 -140.52 49.82 73.74
CA GLY A 14 -141.03 48.46 73.55
C GLY A 14 -141.79 48.23 72.23
N ALA A 15 -142.39 49.27 71.65
CA ALA A 15 -143.02 49.19 70.34
C ALA A 15 -141.98 49.18 69.20
N HIS A 16 -140.92 49.98 69.32
CA HIS A 16 -139.86 50.05 68.32
C HIS A 16 -139.08 48.73 68.19
N VAL A 17 -138.73 48.09 69.31
CA VAL A 17 -138.00 46.80 69.30
C VAL A 17 -138.82 45.69 68.65
N ARG A 18 -140.14 45.64 68.86
CA ARG A 18 -141.00 44.63 68.20
C ARG A 18 -141.10 44.83 66.69
N GLN A 19 -141.16 46.09 66.24
CA GLN A 19 -141.19 46.39 64.81
C GLN A 19 -139.86 46.04 64.12
N GLN A 20 -138.73 46.22 64.82
CA GLN A 20 -137.41 45.85 64.30
C GLN A 20 -137.22 44.33 64.18
N MET A 21 -137.68 43.53 65.16
CA MET A 21 -137.60 42.07 65.06
C MET A 21 -138.45 41.52 63.91
N GLN A 22 -139.67 42.02 63.70
CA GLN A 22 -140.51 41.58 62.57
C GLN A 22 -139.91 41.95 61.21
N ALA A 23 -139.24 43.11 61.09
CA ALA A 23 -138.54 43.46 59.85
C ALA A 23 -137.36 42.53 59.58
N GLN A 24 -136.62 42.14 60.64
CA GLN A 24 -135.47 41.24 60.52
C GLN A 24 -135.86 39.81 60.14
N GLU A 25 -136.95 39.26 60.69
CA GLU A 25 -137.46 37.92 60.33
C GLU A 25 -137.90 37.84 58.86
N ARG A 26 -138.55 38.87 58.33
CA ARG A 26 -139.00 38.88 56.92
C ARG A 26 -137.83 38.89 55.93
N VAL A 27 -136.73 39.57 56.25
CA VAL A 27 -135.55 39.62 55.37
C VAL A 27 -134.85 38.26 55.31
N GLN A 28 -134.68 37.58 56.45
CA GLN A 28 -134.04 36.26 56.47
C GLN A 28 -134.89 35.19 55.78
N LEU A 29 -136.22 35.23 55.94
CA LEU A 29 -137.11 34.31 55.22
C LEU A 29 -137.07 34.56 53.70
N CYS A 30 -137.00 35.81 53.24
CA CYS A 30 -136.84 36.12 51.82
C CYS A 30 -135.47 35.68 51.26
N SER A 31 -134.37 35.85 51.99
CA SER A 31 -133.04 35.42 51.50
C SER A 31 -132.91 33.90 51.43
N ALA A 32 -133.47 33.17 52.41
CA ALA A 32 -133.50 31.72 52.40
C ALA A 32 -134.39 31.17 51.26
N ALA A 33 -135.55 31.78 51.02
CA ALA A 33 -136.42 31.41 49.90
C ALA A 33 -135.70 31.59 48.55
N ASN A 34 -135.04 32.74 48.34
CA ASN A 34 -134.30 33.00 47.11
C ASN A 34 -133.17 31.99 46.88
N GLY A 35 -132.41 31.62 47.91
CA GLY A 35 -131.34 30.62 47.81
C GLY A 35 -131.83 29.21 47.48
N VAL A 36 -133.02 28.81 47.96
CA VAL A 36 -133.64 27.54 47.59
C VAL A 36 -134.04 27.55 46.11
N THR A 37 -134.55 28.66 45.57
CA THR A 37 -134.87 28.79 44.14
C THR A 37 -133.64 28.65 43.24
N ASP A 38 -132.52 29.29 43.60
CA ASP A 38 -131.29 29.22 42.78
C ASP A 38 -130.67 27.81 42.75
N MET A 39 -130.67 27.10 43.89
CA MET A 39 -130.23 25.69 43.93
C MET A 39 -131.15 24.78 43.12
N LEU A 40 -132.47 25.01 43.16
CA LEU A 40 -133.41 24.24 42.34
C LEU A 40 -133.18 24.51 40.85
N LEU A 41 -132.84 25.74 40.48
CA LEU A 41 -132.56 26.12 39.10
C LEU A 41 -131.30 25.40 38.58
N THR A 42 -130.22 25.39 39.35
CA THR A 42 -128.98 24.68 38.98
C THR A 42 -129.16 23.17 38.90
N LEU A 43 -129.90 22.57 39.85
CA LEU A 43 -130.26 21.14 39.79
C LEU A 43 -131.15 20.81 38.59
N SER A 44 -131.99 21.74 38.12
CA SER A 44 -132.81 21.55 36.90
C SER A 44 -132.01 21.68 35.60
N GLN A 45 -130.87 22.38 35.62
CA GLN A 45 -129.99 22.54 34.45
C GLN A 45 -129.06 21.34 34.23
N ILE A 46 -128.79 20.55 35.27
CA ILE A 46 -127.97 19.32 35.17
C ILE A 46 -128.63 18.28 34.23
N PRO A 47 -129.92 17.92 34.39
CA PRO A 47 -130.64 17.08 33.43
C PRO A 47 -131.19 17.88 32.24
N SER A 48 -130.52 18.97 31.83
CA SER A 48 -130.90 19.65 30.59
C SER A 48 -130.78 18.67 29.43
N LEU A 49 -131.78 18.66 28.56
CA LEU A 49 -131.85 17.74 27.40
C LEU A 49 -130.60 17.82 26.51
N GLY A 50 -129.91 18.96 26.49
CA GLY A 50 -128.65 19.15 25.76
C GLY A 50 -127.49 18.35 26.38
N ASN A 51 -127.33 18.41 27.70
CA ASN A 51 -126.26 17.68 28.41
C ASN A 51 -126.46 16.17 28.30
N ILE A 52 -127.69 15.67 28.46
CA ILE A 52 -128.00 14.24 28.33
C ILE A 52 -127.70 13.74 26.91
N LYS A 53 -128.10 14.51 25.88
CA LYS A 53 -127.81 14.15 24.48
C LYS A 53 -126.31 14.16 24.18
N GLN A 54 -125.54 15.06 24.79
CA GLN A 54 -124.09 15.10 24.65
C GLN A 54 -123.43 13.92 25.37
N ASP A 55 -123.89 13.57 26.57
CA ASP A 55 -123.39 12.41 27.32
C ASP A 55 -123.72 11.09 26.63
N ASP A 56 -124.92 10.95 26.05
CA ASP A 56 -125.29 9.78 25.24
C ASP A 56 -124.41 9.65 23.98
N ARG A 57 -124.09 10.77 23.33
CA ARG A 57 -123.15 10.79 22.19
C ARG A 57 -121.75 10.40 22.65
N ASN A 58 -121.26 10.99 23.73
CA ASN A 58 -119.96 10.67 24.32
C ASN A 58 -119.89 9.17 24.71
N CYS A 59 -120.95 8.61 25.31
CA CYS A 59 -121.02 7.20 25.68
C CYS A 59 -121.01 6.25 24.47
N ARG A 60 -121.56 6.69 23.32
CA ARG A 60 -121.52 5.92 22.06
C ARG A 60 -120.19 6.07 21.32
N ASP A 61 -119.59 7.26 21.32
CA ASP A 61 -118.40 7.59 20.55
C ASP A 61 -117.10 7.16 21.25
N LEU A 62 -117.05 7.22 22.59
CA LEU A 62 -115.86 6.89 23.38
C LEU A 62 -115.38 5.43 23.19
N PRO A 63 -116.26 4.41 23.15
CA PRO A 63 -115.85 3.04 22.83
C PRO A 63 -115.22 2.92 21.44
N CYS A 64 -115.77 3.61 20.43
CA CYS A 64 -115.24 3.61 19.07
C CYS A 64 -113.85 4.25 19.00
N LEU A 65 -113.66 5.40 19.67
CA LEU A 65 -112.35 6.07 19.75
C LEU A 65 -111.32 5.25 20.53
N LEU A 66 -111.73 4.56 21.60
CA LEU A 66 -110.87 3.66 22.36
C LEU A 66 -110.43 2.45 21.53
N GLN A 67 -111.35 1.87 20.75
CA GLN A 67 -111.03 0.76 19.84
C GLN A 67 -110.04 1.21 18.75
N LEU A 68 -110.30 2.36 18.12
CA LEU A 68 -109.41 2.96 17.14
C LEU A 68 -108.01 3.26 17.72
N LYS A 69 -107.94 3.78 18.96
CA LYS A 69 -106.67 3.99 19.67
C LYS A 69 -105.93 2.67 19.92
N LYS A 70 -106.63 1.58 20.26
CA LYS A 70 -106.01 0.26 20.44
C LYS A 70 -105.42 -0.27 19.13
N GLU A 71 -106.13 -0.09 18.01
CA GLU A 71 -105.67 -0.49 16.67
C GLU A 71 -104.43 0.29 16.25
N TYR A 72 -104.45 1.62 16.34
CA TYR A 72 -103.26 2.44 16.06
C TYR A 72 -102.08 2.08 16.96
N ASN A 73 -102.32 1.82 18.26
CA ASN A 73 -101.26 1.37 19.15
C ASN A 73 -100.70 -0.01 18.76
N SER A 74 -101.53 -0.92 18.23
CA SER A 74 -101.03 -2.20 17.69
C SER A 74 -100.12 -1.97 16.49
N VAL A 75 -100.57 -1.17 15.53
CA VAL A 75 -99.78 -0.84 14.33
C VAL A 75 -98.47 -0.12 14.69
N ILE A 76 -98.49 0.78 15.68
CA ILE A 76 -97.28 1.45 16.17
C ILE A 76 -96.31 0.44 16.80
N ARG A 77 -96.81 -0.51 17.60
CA ARG A 77 -95.97 -1.57 18.18
C ARG A 77 -95.35 -2.46 17.10
N GLU A 78 -96.14 -2.89 16.12
CA GLU A 78 -95.67 -3.71 15.00
C GLU A 78 -94.60 -2.98 14.17
N ARG A 79 -94.82 -1.70 13.85
CA ARG A 79 -93.83 -0.89 13.14
C ARG A 79 -92.55 -0.66 13.95
N ARG A 80 -92.67 -0.44 15.27
CA ARG A 80 -91.49 -0.31 16.15
C ARG A 80 -90.70 -1.62 16.23
N ALA A 81 -91.37 -2.77 16.25
CA ALA A 81 -90.71 -4.06 16.21
C ALA A 81 -89.96 -4.25 14.87
N LEU A 82 -90.59 -3.93 13.75
CA LEU A 82 -89.95 -3.99 12.43
C LEU A 82 -88.74 -3.05 12.31
N LEU A 83 -88.84 -1.83 12.86
CA LEU A 83 -87.71 -0.90 12.91
C LEU A 83 -86.55 -1.49 13.72
N GLY A 84 -86.83 -2.10 14.88
CA GLY A 84 -85.81 -2.79 15.67
C GLY A 84 -85.14 -3.95 14.92
N ASP A 85 -85.90 -4.72 14.16
CA ASP A 85 -85.36 -5.81 13.32
C ASP A 85 -84.48 -5.27 12.19
N LEU A 86 -84.87 -4.15 11.57
CA LEU A 86 -84.07 -3.47 10.53
C LEU A 86 -82.78 -2.86 11.12
N ASP A 87 -82.86 -2.20 12.28
CA ASP A 87 -81.69 -1.66 12.98
C ASP A 87 -80.69 -2.77 13.35
N ASN A 88 -81.18 -3.93 13.80
CA ASN A 88 -80.34 -5.11 14.06
C ASN A 88 -79.67 -5.63 12.78
N GLN A 89 -80.38 -5.65 11.65
CA GLN A 89 -79.79 -6.03 10.36
C GLN A 89 -78.74 -5.03 9.88
N ILE A 90 -78.99 -3.73 10.06
CA ILE A 90 -78.03 -2.67 9.75
C ILE A 90 -76.75 -2.87 10.58
N LEU A 91 -76.87 -3.07 11.90
CA LEU A 91 -75.72 -3.32 12.77
C LEU A 91 -74.91 -4.55 12.35
N GLU A 92 -75.57 -5.65 11.95
CA GLU A 92 -74.86 -6.84 11.47
C GLU A 92 -74.17 -6.62 10.12
N LEU A 93 -74.78 -5.86 9.22
CA LEU A 93 -74.15 -5.47 7.95
C LEU A 93 -72.97 -4.52 8.17
N GLU A 94 -73.09 -3.55 9.07
CA GLU A 94 -72.00 -2.64 9.45
C GLU A 94 -70.83 -3.42 10.05
N LYS A 95 -71.09 -4.35 10.98
CA LYS A 95 -70.04 -5.24 11.53
C LYS A 95 -69.35 -6.05 10.43
N LYS A 96 -70.11 -6.58 9.46
CA LYS A 96 -69.54 -7.32 8.33
C LYS A 96 -68.70 -6.41 7.42
N ALA A 97 -69.17 -5.19 7.13
CA ALA A 97 -68.46 -4.20 6.34
C ALA A 97 -67.13 -3.80 7.00
N VAL A 98 -67.13 -3.54 8.31
CA VAL A 98 -65.90 -3.24 9.07
C VAL A 98 -64.91 -4.41 9.01
N LYS A 99 -65.36 -5.66 9.22
CA LYS A 99 -64.49 -6.84 9.13
C LYS A 99 -63.91 -7.02 7.73
N GLN A 100 -64.70 -6.79 6.68
CA GLN A 100 -64.22 -6.87 5.30
C GLN A 100 -63.21 -5.76 4.99
N ASN A 101 -63.46 -4.52 5.44
CA ASN A 101 -62.53 -3.41 5.27
C ASN A 101 -61.20 -3.67 5.98
N GLN A 102 -61.23 -4.18 7.22
CA GLN A 102 -60.01 -4.58 7.93
C GLN A 102 -59.22 -5.65 7.17
N ARG A 103 -59.89 -6.65 6.60
CA ARG A 103 -59.24 -7.68 5.76
C ARG A 103 -58.64 -7.07 4.49
N ALA A 104 -59.35 -6.15 3.83
CA ALA A 104 -58.88 -5.48 2.62
C ALA A 104 -57.67 -4.58 2.90
N VAL A 105 -57.67 -3.84 4.02
CA VAL A 105 -56.53 -3.03 4.46
C VAL A 105 -55.32 -3.92 4.76
N LYS A 106 -55.51 -5.02 5.52
CA LYS A 106 -54.42 -5.97 5.80
C LYS A 106 -53.87 -6.63 4.53
N ALA A 107 -54.74 -6.97 3.57
CA ALA A 107 -54.31 -7.52 2.28
C ALA A 107 -53.50 -6.51 1.47
N LYS A 108 -53.94 -5.23 1.41
CA LYS A 108 -53.19 -4.14 0.74
C LYS A 108 -51.85 -3.86 1.42
N GLN A 109 -51.79 -3.97 2.74
CA GLN A 109 -50.56 -3.79 3.51
C GLN A 109 -49.59 -4.96 3.30
N ALA A 110 -50.08 -6.20 3.21
CA ALA A 110 -49.26 -7.38 2.90
C ALA A 110 -48.80 -7.40 1.44
N SER A 111 -49.57 -6.81 0.52
CA SER A 111 -49.20 -6.59 -0.87
C SER A 111 -48.59 -5.21 -1.10
N SER A 112 -47.77 -4.72 -0.17
CA SER A 112 -46.97 -3.51 -0.39
C SER A 112 -45.93 -3.81 -1.48
N SER A 113 -46.32 -3.62 -2.74
CA SER A 113 -45.44 -3.77 -3.91
C SER A 113 -44.09 -3.06 -3.73
N LYS A 114 -44.09 -1.96 -2.95
CA LYS A 114 -42.89 -1.21 -2.57
C LYS A 114 -41.89 -1.99 -1.69
N ASP A 115 -42.36 -2.80 -0.75
CA ASP A 115 -41.46 -3.55 0.13
C ASP A 115 -40.86 -4.75 -0.60
N LEU A 116 -41.64 -5.41 -1.45
CA LEU A 116 -41.13 -6.45 -2.35
C LEU A 116 -40.11 -5.86 -3.33
N GLN A 117 -40.38 -4.68 -3.90
CA GLN A 117 -39.48 -3.96 -4.79
C GLN A 117 -38.14 -3.62 -4.08
N LYS A 118 -38.18 -3.11 -2.84
CA LYS A 118 -36.97 -2.84 -2.05
C LYS A 118 -36.17 -4.10 -1.76
N GLN A 119 -36.84 -5.22 -1.49
CA GLN A 119 -36.17 -6.50 -1.29
C GLN A 119 -35.47 -6.96 -2.58
N ILE A 120 -36.12 -6.84 -3.73
CA ILE A 120 -35.53 -7.13 -5.04
C ILE A 120 -34.30 -6.24 -5.27
N GLU A 121 -34.41 -4.93 -5.08
CA GLU A 121 -33.31 -3.97 -5.25
C GLU A 121 -32.11 -4.27 -4.33
N THR A 122 -32.39 -4.70 -3.09
CA THR A 122 -31.36 -5.11 -2.12
C THR A 122 -30.65 -6.38 -2.59
N LEU A 123 -31.40 -7.38 -3.05
CA LEU A 123 -30.86 -8.63 -3.56
C LEU A 123 -30.06 -8.41 -4.85
N GLU A 124 -30.55 -7.56 -5.76
CA GLU A 124 -29.84 -7.18 -6.99
C GLU A 124 -28.54 -6.42 -6.68
N THR A 125 -28.58 -5.51 -5.71
CA THR A 125 -27.37 -4.81 -5.26
C THR A 125 -26.36 -5.77 -4.62
N CYS A 126 -26.83 -6.72 -3.80
CA CYS A 126 -25.98 -7.75 -3.23
C CYS A 126 -25.34 -8.63 -4.33
N LEU A 127 -26.14 -9.07 -5.30
CA LEU A 127 -25.66 -9.85 -6.44
C LEU A 127 -24.63 -9.09 -7.28
N ARG A 128 -24.89 -7.81 -7.56
CA ARG A 128 -23.95 -6.92 -8.26
C ARG A 128 -22.64 -6.81 -7.50
N ASN A 129 -22.70 -6.58 -6.18
CA ASN A 129 -21.51 -6.46 -5.34
C ASN A 129 -20.68 -7.75 -5.35
N VAL A 130 -21.32 -8.92 -5.23
CA VAL A 130 -20.64 -10.23 -5.31
C VAL A 130 -20.01 -10.43 -6.70
N THR A 131 -20.71 -10.06 -7.77
CA THR A 131 -20.20 -10.16 -9.14
C THR A 131 -18.98 -9.28 -9.37
N VAL A 132 -19.02 -8.03 -8.89
CA VAL A 132 -17.88 -7.13 -8.94
C VAL A 132 -16.70 -7.71 -8.15
N HIS A 133 -16.93 -8.18 -6.93
CA HIS A 133 -15.87 -8.78 -6.12
C HIS A 133 -15.25 -10.01 -6.80
N PHE A 134 -16.08 -10.85 -7.43
CA PHE A 134 -15.61 -11.98 -8.22
C PHE A 134 -14.75 -11.53 -9.41
N HIS A 135 -15.19 -10.54 -10.20
CA HIS A 135 -14.39 -10.00 -11.31
C HIS A 135 -13.08 -9.37 -10.85
N THR A 136 -13.07 -8.64 -9.73
CA THR A 136 -11.86 -8.08 -9.12
C THR A 136 -10.91 -9.20 -8.72
N ASN A 137 -11.41 -10.26 -8.09
CA ASN A 137 -10.61 -11.43 -7.71
C ASN A 137 -10.07 -12.17 -8.93
N MET A 138 -10.86 -12.32 -10.00
CA MET A 138 -10.39 -12.92 -11.26
C MET A 138 -9.31 -12.08 -11.92
N THR A 139 -9.44 -10.75 -11.92
CA THR A 139 -8.42 -9.84 -12.44
C THR A 139 -7.12 -9.93 -11.63
N ARG A 140 -7.23 -9.96 -10.29
CA ARG A 140 -6.07 -10.15 -9.41
C ARG A 140 -5.42 -11.52 -9.63
N ASN A 141 -6.22 -12.58 -9.77
CA ASN A 141 -5.71 -13.93 -10.02
C ASN A 141 -4.97 -14.01 -11.37
N LYS A 142 -5.50 -13.38 -12.41
CA LYS A 142 -4.81 -13.28 -13.71
C LYS A 142 -3.46 -12.58 -13.60
N LYS A 143 -3.38 -11.45 -12.88
CA LYS A 143 -2.11 -10.75 -12.64
C LYS A 143 -1.10 -11.61 -11.89
N LEU A 144 -1.54 -12.35 -10.87
CA LEU A 144 -0.67 -13.28 -10.14
C LEU A 144 -0.19 -14.43 -11.02
N GLN A 145 -1.03 -14.91 -11.94
CA GLN A 145 -0.64 -15.94 -12.89
C GLN A 145 0.43 -15.42 -13.87
N GLU A 146 0.25 -14.21 -14.40
CA GLU A 146 1.26 -13.53 -15.24
C GLU A 146 2.60 -13.38 -14.49
N GLU A 147 2.57 -12.94 -13.23
CA GLU A 147 3.78 -12.84 -12.39
C GLU A 147 4.46 -14.21 -12.14
N ILE A 148 3.68 -15.27 -11.93
CA ILE A 148 4.21 -16.63 -11.80
C ILE A 148 4.88 -17.08 -13.10
N GLU A 149 4.28 -16.82 -14.25
CA GLU A 149 4.83 -17.15 -15.57
C GLU A 149 6.14 -16.39 -15.81
N ASP A 150 6.20 -15.10 -15.47
CA ASP A 150 7.42 -14.28 -15.53
C ASP A 150 8.54 -14.84 -14.64
N LEU A 151 8.22 -15.19 -13.39
CA LEU A 151 9.20 -15.79 -12.46
C LEU A 151 9.69 -17.16 -12.95
N GLN A 152 8.82 -17.96 -13.58
CA GLN A 152 9.21 -19.24 -14.18
C GLN A 152 10.16 -19.04 -15.36
N MET A 153 9.87 -18.08 -16.25
CA MET A 153 10.77 -17.72 -17.35
C MET A 153 12.12 -17.24 -16.84
N GLN A 154 12.14 -16.37 -15.82
CA GLN A 154 13.38 -15.92 -15.19
C GLN A 154 14.17 -17.09 -14.61
N LYS A 155 13.50 -18.01 -13.88
CA LYS A 155 14.14 -19.21 -13.33
C LYS A 155 14.77 -20.07 -14.42
N GLU A 156 14.12 -20.24 -15.57
CA GLU A 156 14.67 -20.99 -16.71
C GLU A 156 15.91 -20.30 -17.28
N ILE A 157 15.88 -18.98 -17.45
CA ILE A 157 17.02 -18.18 -17.91
C ILE A 157 18.21 -18.33 -16.94
N PHE A 158 17.97 -18.18 -15.63
CA PHE A 158 19.00 -18.36 -14.61
C PHE A 158 19.53 -19.79 -14.58
N GLY A 159 18.66 -20.81 -14.72
CA GLY A 159 19.07 -22.20 -14.81
C GLY A 159 19.99 -22.48 -16.00
N ASN A 160 19.67 -21.91 -17.16
CA ASN A 160 20.49 -22.02 -18.36
C ASN A 160 21.85 -21.32 -18.20
N LEU A 161 21.89 -20.14 -17.57
CA LEU A 161 23.14 -19.44 -17.27
C LEU A 161 24.00 -20.24 -16.29
N TYR A 162 23.39 -20.76 -15.22
CA TYR A 162 24.06 -21.60 -14.23
C TYR A 162 24.68 -22.84 -14.87
N PHE A 163 23.92 -23.53 -15.73
CA PHE A 163 24.42 -24.71 -16.44
C PHE A 163 25.61 -24.39 -17.36
N LYS A 164 25.57 -23.26 -18.09
CA LYS A 164 26.69 -22.81 -18.92
C LYS A 164 27.93 -22.54 -18.07
N LEU A 165 27.79 -21.80 -16.98
CA LEU A 165 28.89 -21.47 -16.08
C LEU A 165 29.52 -22.73 -15.46
N HIS A 166 28.69 -23.70 -15.05
CA HIS A 166 29.17 -24.96 -14.51
C HIS A 166 29.96 -25.76 -15.55
N LYS A 167 29.46 -25.81 -16.78
CA LYS A 167 30.16 -26.47 -17.90
C LYS A 167 31.52 -25.83 -18.19
N GLU A 168 31.62 -24.50 -18.16
CA GLU A 168 32.89 -23.79 -18.33
C GLU A 168 33.86 -24.08 -17.18
N LEU A 169 33.36 -24.14 -15.94
CA LEU A 169 34.15 -24.50 -14.76
C LEU A 169 34.71 -25.93 -14.87
N ASP A 170 33.88 -26.90 -15.27
CA ASP A 170 34.30 -28.28 -15.50
C ASP A 170 35.35 -28.36 -16.61
N GLN A 171 35.17 -27.61 -17.70
CA GLN A 171 36.13 -27.54 -18.79
C GLN A 171 37.47 -26.96 -18.34
N LEU A 172 37.46 -25.90 -17.52
CA LEU A 172 38.65 -25.33 -16.93
C LEU A 172 39.35 -26.32 -15.99
N GLY A 173 38.58 -27.06 -15.18
CA GLY A 173 39.11 -28.13 -14.32
C GLY A 173 39.82 -29.23 -15.13
N CYS A 174 39.23 -29.68 -16.23
CA CYS A 174 39.85 -30.64 -17.15
C CYS A 174 41.15 -30.09 -17.78
N GLN A 175 41.16 -28.82 -18.20
CA GLN A 175 42.35 -28.17 -18.75
C GLN A 175 43.45 -28.07 -17.69
N MET A 176 43.11 -27.68 -16.46
CA MET A 176 44.06 -27.61 -15.34
C MET A 176 44.69 -28.97 -15.04
N ASN A 177 43.89 -30.03 -15.00
CA ASN A 177 44.39 -31.39 -14.79
C ASN A 177 45.33 -31.82 -15.93
N THR A 178 44.98 -31.52 -17.18
CA THR A 178 45.82 -31.82 -18.35
C THR A 178 47.18 -31.11 -18.25
N VAL A 179 47.19 -29.82 -17.90
CA VAL A 179 48.44 -29.05 -17.73
C VAL A 179 49.26 -29.59 -16.55
N MET A 180 48.61 -29.98 -15.47
CA MET A 180 49.28 -30.58 -14.31
C MET A 180 49.92 -31.93 -14.65
N GLU A 181 49.24 -32.79 -15.41
CA GLU A 181 49.77 -34.05 -15.90
C GLU A 181 50.98 -33.83 -16.83
N GLN A 182 50.90 -32.87 -17.75
CA GLN A 182 52.03 -32.51 -18.62
C GLN A 182 53.22 -31.98 -17.81
N ALA A 183 52.99 -31.14 -16.80
CA ALA A 183 54.03 -30.63 -15.93
C ALA A 183 54.68 -31.74 -15.09
N MET A 184 53.88 -32.70 -14.60
CA MET A 184 54.36 -33.86 -13.87
C MET A 184 55.22 -34.75 -14.77
N GLN A 185 54.78 -35.03 -16.00
CA GLN A 185 55.56 -35.79 -16.98
C GLN A 185 56.90 -35.10 -17.31
N ALA A 186 56.88 -33.80 -17.59
CA ALA A 186 58.11 -33.04 -17.87
C ALA A 186 59.09 -33.05 -16.68
N TYR A 187 58.56 -33.07 -15.45
CA TYR A 187 59.37 -33.20 -14.25
C TYR A 187 60.00 -34.60 -14.13
N GLU A 188 59.24 -35.65 -14.38
CA GLU A 188 59.74 -37.04 -14.40
C GLU A 188 60.85 -37.22 -15.45
N GLU A 189 60.63 -36.73 -16.68
CA GLU A 189 61.63 -36.76 -17.76
C GLU A 189 62.93 -36.04 -17.36
N ARG A 190 62.81 -34.85 -16.74
CA ARG A 190 63.97 -34.12 -16.22
C ARG A 190 64.72 -34.92 -15.14
N MET A 191 64.00 -35.59 -14.25
CA MET A 191 64.62 -36.39 -13.19
C MET A 191 65.37 -37.59 -13.77
N GLU A 192 64.83 -38.24 -14.80
CA GLU A 192 65.53 -39.29 -15.53
C GLU A 192 66.80 -38.78 -16.22
N ASP A 193 66.74 -37.63 -16.89
CA ASP A 193 67.91 -37.03 -17.54
C ASP A 193 69.01 -36.67 -16.54
N LEU A 194 68.63 -36.13 -15.38
CA LEU A 194 69.58 -35.84 -14.30
C LEU A 194 70.24 -37.12 -13.77
N ALA A 195 69.48 -38.21 -13.64
CA ALA A 195 70.03 -39.52 -13.27
C ALA A 195 71.02 -40.02 -14.33
N ARG A 196 70.65 -39.98 -15.63
CA ARG A 196 71.52 -40.35 -16.75
C ARG A 196 72.82 -39.53 -16.77
N ILE A 197 72.74 -38.22 -16.54
CA ILE A 197 73.90 -37.32 -16.45
C ILE A 197 74.79 -37.70 -15.26
N SER A 198 74.21 -38.01 -14.10
CA SER A 198 74.95 -38.46 -12.92
C SER A 198 75.73 -39.74 -13.20
N ASP A 199 75.09 -40.74 -13.79
CA ASP A 199 75.74 -42.02 -14.16
C ASP A 199 76.87 -41.81 -15.19
N MET A 200 76.65 -40.93 -16.17
CA MET A 200 77.68 -40.55 -17.15
C MET A 200 78.88 -39.86 -16.48
N LYS A 201 78.64 -38.94 -15.54
CA LYS A 201 79.70 -38.26 -14.79
C LYS A 201 80.49 -39.26 -13.94
N GLU A 202 79.81 -40.20 -13.27
CA GLU A 202 80.48 -41.25 -12.51
C GLU A 202 81.36 -42.12 -13.40
N ARG A 203 80.84 -42.59 -14.55
CA ARG A 203 81.63 -43.35 -15.53
C ARG A 203 82.84 -42.57 -16.03
N ASN A 204 82.66 -41.32 -16.44
CA ASN A 204 83.75 -40.47 -16.91
C ASN A 204 84.81 -40.24 -15.81
N SER A 205 84.39 -40.09 -14.54
CA SER A 205 85.34 -39.97 -13.42
C SER A 205 86.18 -41.23 -13.24
N LYS A 206 85.58 -42.42 -13.37
CA LYS A 206 86.30 -43.71 -13.32
C LYS A 206 87.27 -43.86 -14.49
N ASP A 207 86.86 -43.46 -15.69
CA ASP A 207 87.70 -43.50 -16.90
C ASP A 207 88.89 -42.55 -16.80
N ILE A 208 88.71 -41.33 -16.26
CA ILE A 208 89.82 -40.40 -16.01
C ILE A 208 90.81 -41.00 -15.01
N VAL A 209 90.32 -41.60 -13.92
CA VAL A 209 91.20 -42.27 -12.94
C VAL A 209 91.98 -43.39 -13.61
N LYS A 210 91.32 -44.23 -14.41
CA LYS A 210 91.97 -45.33 -15.14
C LYS A 210 93.03 -44.81 -16.14
N TYR A 211 92.69 -43.80 -16.93
CA TYR A 211 93.62 -43.16 -17.87
C TYR A 211 94.86 -42.58 -17.17
N ASN A 212 94.69 -41.94 -16.02
CA ASN A 212 95.81 -41.40 -15.24
C ASN A 212 96.74 -42.51 -14.73
N ILE A 213 96.18 -43.65 -14.29
CA ILE A 213 96.97 -44.82 -13.89
C ILE A 213 97.77 -45.36 -15.09
N GLU A 214 97.12 -45.56 -16.24
CA GLU A 214 97.79 -46.03 -17.46
C GLU A 214 98.89 -45.06 -17.92
N LEU A 215 98.64 -43.75 -17.84
CA LEU A 215 99.63 -42.72 -18.18
C LEU A 215 100.85 -42.79 -17.25
N GLN A 216 100.63 -42.96 -15.94
CA GLN A 216 101.70 -43.10 -14.95
C GLN A 216 102.52 -44.37 -15.18
N GLU A 217 101.89 -45.49 -15.52
CA GLU A 217 102.57 -46.74 -15.89
C GLU A 217 103.44 -46.54 -17.14
N ARG A 218 102.91 -45.89 -18.18
CA ARG A 218 103.66 -45.57 -19.41
C ARG A 218 104.84 -44.65 -19.13
N GLN A 219 104.67 -43.63 -18.30
CA GLN A 219 105.74 -42.73 -17.89
C GLN A 219 106.84 -43.49 -17.14
N CYS A 220 106.47 -44.41 -16.24
CA CYS A 220 107.43 -45.24 -15.52
C CYS A 220 108.28 -46.12 -16.46
N VAL A 221 107.64 -46.73 -17.47
CA VAL A 221 108.34 -47.51 -18.50
C VAL A 221 109.27 -46.63 -19.34
N LEU A 222 108.84 -45.44 -19.76
CA LEU A 222 109.67 -44.49 -20.48
C LEU A 222 110.87 -44.02 -19.66
N ASP A 223 110.68 -43.72 -18.38
CA ASP A 223 111.77 -43.33 -17.48
C ASP A 223 112.78 -44.48 -17.31
N GLN A 224 112.30 -45.72 -17.23
CA GLN A 224 113.16 -46.91 -17.20
C GLN A 224 113.94 -47.07 -18.51
N GLU A 225 113.29 -46.89 -19.67
CA GLU A 225 113.94 -46.94 -20.99
C GLU A 225 114.93 -45.79 -21.17
N ALA A 226 114.61 -44.57 -20.72
CA ALA A 226 115.48 -43.41 -20.76
C ALA A 226 116.72 -43.60 -19.87
N ARG A 227 116.55 -44.18 -18.67
CA ARG A 227 117.67 -44.60 -17.81
C ARG A 227 118.54 -45.65 -18.51
N LEU A 228 117.93 -46.64 -19.16
CA LEU A 228 118.66 -47.66 -19.92
C LEU A 228 119.43 -47.05 -21.10
N LYS A 229 118.78 -46.21 -21.91
CA LYS A 229 119.40 -45.49 -23.04
C LYS A 229 120.51 -44.56 -22.56
N SER A 230 120.31 -43.82 -21.47
CA SER A 230 121.35 -42.97 -20.88
C SER A 230 122.57 -43.81 -20.46
N LEU A 231 122.36 -44.92 -19.76
CA LEU A 231 123.43 -45.86 -19.42
C LEU A 231 124.14 -46.39 -20.69
N MET A 232 123.38 -46.67 -21.75
CA MET A 232 123.91 -47.13 -23.03
C MET A 232 124.73 -46.03 -23.72
N CYS A 233 124.21 -44.82 -23.87
CA CYS A 233 124.94 -43.66 -24.40
C CYS A 233 126.21 -43.37 -23.60
N THR A 234 126.16 -43.36 -22.25
CA THR A 234 127.35 -43.17 -21.41
C THR A 234 128.40 -44.27 -21.63
N LYS A 235 127.98 -45.51 -21.93
CA LYS A 235 128.91 -46.61 -22.29
C LYS A 235 129.42 -46.55 -23.74
N PHE A 236 128.68 -45.93 -24.67
CA PHE A 236 128.98 -45.88 -26.11
C PHE A 236 129.49 -44.51 -26.61
N THR A 237 129.67 -43.51 -25.74
CA THR A 237 130.20 -42.20 -26.16
C THR A 237 131.68 -42.32 -26.55
N ASN A 238 131.93 -42.64 -27.82
CA ASN A 238 133.23 -42.47 -28.48
C ASN A 238 133.34 -41.06 -29.07
N ARG A 239 134.54 -40.50 -28.99
CA ARG A 239 134.92 -39.09 -29.19
C ARG A 239 134.83 -38.57 -30.65
N SER A 240 133.95 -39.08 -31.52
CA SER A 240 134.09 -38.90 -32.98
C SER A 240 132.91 -38.25 -33.74
N GLU A 241 131.75 -37.96 -33.14
CA GLU A 241 130.55 -37.55 -33.91
C GLU A 241 130.21 -36.04 -33.84
N LEU A 242 131.05 -35.20 -33.23
CA LEU A 242 130.81 -33.75 -33.15
C LEU A 242 131.31 -32.95 -34.38
N GLU A 243 131.88 -33.60 -35.40
CA GLU A 243 132.56 -32.92 -36.52
C GLU A 243 131.79 -32.92 -37.85
N GLU A 244 130.70 -33.69 -38.00
CA GLU A 244 130.03 -33.89 -39.30
C GLU A 244 128.84 -32.95 -39.58
N GLU A 245 128.26 -32.30 -38.57
CA GLU A 245 127.06 -31.45 -38.70
C GLU A 245 127.36 -30.05 -39.32
N ALA A 246 128.63 -29.63 -39.35
CA ALA A 246 129.04 -28.30 -39.81
C ALA A 246 129.18 -28.17 -41.35
N VAL A 247 129.31 -29.30 -42.07
CA VAL A 247 129.63 -29.30 -43.51
C VAL A 247 128.38 -29.15 -44.40
N LYS A 248 127.21 -29.60 -43.94
CA LYS A 248 125.98 -29.63 -44.77
C LYS A 248 125.27 -28.27 -44.92
N LYS A 249 125.63 -27.25 -44.13
CA LYS A 249 125.00 -25.91 -44.20
C LYS A 249 125.55 -24.95 -45.27
N ARG A 250 126.59 -25.32 -46.02
CA ARG A 250 127.21 -24.44 -47.04
C ARG A 250 126.83 -24.74 -48.51
N ALA A 251 126.08 -25.80 -48.79
CA ALA A 251 125.75 -26.21 -50.16
C ALA A 251 124.42 -25.67 -50.74
N LEU A 252 123.60 -24.96 -49.94
CA LEU A 252 122.25 -24.52 -50.34
C LEU A 252 122.14 -23.08 -50.88
N LYS A 253 123.24 -22.32 -50.98
CA LYS A 253 123.20 -20.89 -51.37
C LYS A 253 123.69 -20.56 -52.79
N ALA A 254 123.87 -21.56 -53.66
CA ALA A 254 124.41 -21.35 -55.02
C ALA A 254 123.42 -21.68 -56.18
N ALA A 255 122.17 -22.05 -55.90
CA ALA A 255 121.25 -22.59 -56.91
C ALA A 255 120.04 -21.71 -57.30
N GLN A 256 119.95 -20.46 -56.83
CA GLN A 256 118.79 -19.59 -57.11
C GLN A 256 119.18 -18.26 -57.75
N LYS A 257 119.80 -18.33 -58.94
CA LYS A 257 119.86 -17.18 -59.85
C LYS A 257 119.85 -17.61 -61.31
N ALA A 258 118.74 -18.17 -61.77
CA ALA A 258 118.44 -18.31 -63.19
C ALA A 258 116.94 -18.54 -63.43
N LYS A 259 116.17 -17.46 -63.68
CA LYS A 259 115.15 -17.44 -64.74
C LYS A 259 114.73 -16.00 -65.00
N ARG A 260 115.00 -15.55 -66.22
CA ARG A 260 114.53 -14.30 -66.82
C ARG A 260 113.16 -14.52 -67.46
N SER A 261 112.54 -13.37 -67.78
CA SER A 261 111.58 -13.10 -68.87
C SER A 261 110.14 -13.61 -68.78
N GLN A 262 109.23 -12.70 -68.42
CA GLN A 262 108.00 -12.43 -69.19
C GLN A 262 107.53 -11.01 -68.85
N VAL A 263 108.01 -10.03 -69.63
CA VAL A 263 107.66 -8.61 -69.53
C VAL A 263 106.55 -8.36 -70.57
N GLU A 264 105.62 -7.47 -70.23
CA GLU A 264 104.63 -6.76 -71.09
C GLU A 264 103.14 -7.17 -71.06
N SER A 265 102.72 -8.32 -70.51
CA SER A 265 101.37 -8.44 -69.89
C SER A 265 101.43 -8.30 -68.37
N PHE A 266 102.66 -8.23 -67.86
CA PHE A 266 102.98 -8.10 -66.46
C PHE A 266 103.02 -6.62 -66.05
N GLU A 267 103.21 -5.64 -66.96
CA GLU A 267 103.36 -4.23 -66.56
C GLU A 267 102.09 -3.57 -66.01
N SER A 268 100.88 -3.89 -66.53
CA SER A 268 99.63 -3.36 -65.93
C SER A 268 99.34 -3.99 -64.57
N HIS A 269 99.53 -5.31 -64.45
CA HIS A 269 99.42 -6.02 -63.18
C HIS A 269 100.55 -5.65 -62.22
N GLN A 270 101.75 -5.36 -62.71
CA GLN A 270 102.92 -4.97 -61.94
C GLN A 270 102.80 -3.53 -61.47
N VAL A 271 102.25 -2.62 -62.26
CA VAL A 271 101.96 -1.25 -61.80
C VAL A 271 100.84 -1.25 -60.75
N ALA A 272 99.81 -2.08 -60.90
CA ALA A 272 98.80 -2.27 -59.86
C ALA A 272 99.38 -2.97 -58.60
N TYR A 273 100.27 -3.94 -58.79
CA TYR A 273 100.98 -4.65 -57.73
C TYR A 273 102.00 -3.75 -57.04
N GLU A 274 102.73 -2.89 -57.75
CA GLU A 274 103.68 -1.91 -57.21
C GLU A 274 102.97 -0.82 -56.42
N ARG A 275 101.83 -0.30 -56.91
CA ARG A 275 100.98 0.62 -56.13
C ARG A 275 100.40 -0.03 -54.88
N LEU A 276 100.02 -1.31 -54.94
CA LEU A 276 99.59 -2.08 -53.75
C LEU A 276 100.76 -2.37 -52.80
N LEU A 277 101.98 -2.51 -53.32
CA LEU A 277 103.22 -2.68 -52.55
C LEU A 277 103.64 -1.39 -51.84
N GLU A 278 103.43 -0.22 -52.45
CA GLU A 278 103.70 1.09 -51.84
C GLU A 278 102.73 1.41 -50.69
N MET A 279 101.48 0.93 -50.77
CA MET A 279 100.49 1.05 -49.70
C MET A 279 100.68 0.01 -48.58
N ALA A 280 101.46 -1.05 -48.82
CA ALA A 280 101.78 -2.08 -47.84
C ALA A 280 103.15 -1.78 -47.19
N GLU A 281 103.16 -1.29 -45.95
CA GLU A 281 104.39 -0.93 -45.21
C GLU A 281 105.47 -2.04 -45.21
N ASP A 282 105.07 -3.31 -45.35
CA ASP A 282 105.93 -4.49 -45.29
C ASP A 282 106.30 -5.14 -46.64
N ARG A 283 105.99 -4.52 -47.80
CA ARG A 283 106.30 -5.04 -49.16
C ARG A 283 105.86 -6.49 -49.47
N HIS A 284 104.92 -7.04 -48.69
CA HIS A 284 104.34 -8.38 -48.90
C HIS A 284 102.84 -8.29 -49.12
N ILE A 285 102.41 -8.39 -50.38
CA ILE A 285 101.00 -8.24 -50.78
C ILE A 285 100.09 -9.33 -50.22
N ASP A 286 100.58 -10.57 -50.09
CA ASP A 286 99.81 -11.66 -49.50
C ASP A 286 99.43 -11.39 -48.04
N ARG A 287 100.27 -10.65 -47.29
CA ARG A 287 99.94 -10.24 -45.92
C ARG A 287 98.86 -9.16 -45.92
N LEU A 288 98.98 -8.14 -46.77
CA LEU A 288 97.95 -7.10 -46.92
C LEU A 288 96.60 -7.70 -47.35
N LEU A 289 96.60 -8.65 -48.30
CA LEU A 289 95.38 -9.36 -48.73
C LEU A 289 94.78 -10.19 -47.61
N ASN A 290 95.61 -10.90 -46.83
CA ASN A 290 95.15 -11.66 -45.66
C ASN A 290 94.60 -10.74 -44.56
N ASP A 291 95.22 -9.59 -44.34
CA ASP A 291 94.75 -8.58 -43.38
C ASP A 291 93.46 -7.92 -43.86
N LEU A 292 93.32 -7.60 -45.15
CA LEU A 292 92.07 -7.13 -45.75
C LEU A 292 90.98 -8.20 -45.72
N MET A 293 91.30 -9.47 -45.95
CA MET A 293 90.38 -10.60 -45.78
C MET A 293 89.93 -10.72 -44.33
N LYS A 294 90.84 -10.59 -43.38
CA LYS A 294 90.55 -10.63 -41.93
C LYS A 294 89.70 -9.44 -41.52
N MET A 295 90.01 -8.24 -42.02
CA MET A 295 89.23 -7.02 -41.81
C MET A 295 87.84 -7.15 -42.44
N LYS A 296 87.72 -7.64 -43.68
CA LYS A 296 86.42 -7.91 -44.33
C LYS A 296 85.61 -8.94 -43.57
N LYS A 297 86.19 -10.06 -43.12
CA LYS A 297 85.50 -11.06 -42.29
C LYS A 297 84.98 -10.46 -40.99
N LYS A 298 85.80 -9.65 -40.31
CA LYS A 298 85.37 -8.89 -39.12
C LYS A 298 84.24 -7.91 -39.47
N ASN A 299 84.35 -7.19 -40.58
CA ASN A 299 83.36 -6.22 -41.02
C ASN A 299 82.02 -6.89 -41.38
N PHE A 300 82.05 -8.04 -42.05
CA PHE A 300 80.86 -8.85 -42.32
C PHE A 300 80.23 -9.38 -41.02
N ALA A 301 81.03 -9.82 -40.04
CA ALA A 301 80.53 -10.22 -38.74
C ALA A 301 79.89 -9.04 -37.99
N CYS A 302 80.51 -7.87 -38.00
CA CYS A 302 79.96 -6.64 -37.42
C CYS A 302 78.66 -6.22 -38.12
N PHE A 303 78.63 -6.23 -39.45
CA PHE A 303 77.44 -5.87 -40.22
C PHE A 303 76.28 -6.82 -39.91
N ARG A 304 76.55 -8.13 -39.87
CA ARG A 304 75.53 -9.13 -39.50
C ARG A 304 75.03 -8.90 -38.07
N TYR A 305 75.92 -8.59 -37.14
CA TYR A 305 75.55 -8.27 -35.75
C TYR A 305 74.69 -7.00 -35.66
N VAL A 306 75.05 -5.93 -36.40
CA VAL A 306 74.25 -4.70 -36.47
C VAL A 306 72.88 -4.96 -37.10
N THR A 307 72.81 -5.78 -38.14
CA THR A 307 71.52 -6.16 -38.77
C THR A 307 70.66 -6.98 -37.81
N GLU A 308 71.24 -7.91 -37.05
CA GLU A 308 70.51 -8.67 -36.03
C GLU A 308 70.01 -7.75 -34.92
N LEU A 309 70.84 -6.84 -34.42
CA LEU A 309 70.44 -5.85 -33.43
C LEU A 309 69.31 -4.95 -33.94
N ASN A 310 69.34 -4.54 -35.21
CA ASN A 310 68.25 -3.74 -35.79
C ASN A 310 66.96 -4.55 -35.94
N SER A 311 67.05 -5.85 -36.25
CA SER A 311 65.91 -6.77 -36.26
C SER A 311 65.29 -6.91 -34.87
N GLU A 312 66.12 -7.14 -33.85
CA GLU A 312 65.69 -7.21 -32.45
C GLU A 312 65.11 -5.88 -31.95
N LEU A 313 65.70 -4.74 -32.32
CA LEU A 313 65.16 -3.42 -32.03
C LEU A 313 63.77 -3.23 -32.64
N GLY A 314 63.56 -3.68 -33.87
CA GLY A 314 62.25 -3.66 -34.53
C GLY A 314 61.21 -4.51 -33.82
N LYS A 315 61.59 -5.71 -33.34
CA LYS A 315 60.71 -6.57 -32.53
C LYS A 315 60.33 -5.91 -31.20
N ILE A 316 61.30 -5.28 -30.53
CA ILE A 316 61.06 -4.56 -29.28
C ILE A 316 60.13 -3.36 -29.54
N ASP A 317 60.37 -2.57 -30.59
CA ASP A 317 59.53 -1.41 -30.95
C ASP A 317 58.08 -1.82 -31.28
N GLN A 318 57.91 -2.93 -31.99
CA GLN A 318 56.57 -3.49 -32.24
C GLN A 318 55.89 -3.90 -30.93
N ARG A 319 56.61 -4.61 -30.05
CA ARG A 319 56.07 -5.03 -28.75
C ARG A 319 55.74 -3.84 -27.84
N VAL A 320 56.50 -2.74 -27.93
CA VAL A 320 56.18 -1.50 -27.22
C VAL A 320 54.88 -0.90 -27.76
N LYS A 321 54.67 -0.88 -29.08
CA LYS A 321 53.40 -0.40 -29.68
C LYS A 321 52.22 -1.28 -29.29
N ASP A 322 52.41 -2.59 -29.28
CA ASP A 322 51.36 -3.55 -28.89
C ASP A 322 50.99 -3.38 -27.40
N LEU A 323 51.98 -3.18 -26.51
CA LEU A 323 51.71 -2.87 -25.11
C LEU A 323 51.02 -1.51 -24.93
N GLN A 324 51.39 -0.51 -25.72
CA GLN A 324 50.73 0.80 -25.67
C GLN A 324 49.27 0.73 -26.12
N SER A 325 48.96 -0.06 -27.16
CA SER A 325 47.57 -0.25 -27.61
C SER A 325 46.76 -1.04 -26.59
N GLU A 326 47.34 -2.05 -25.93
CA GLU A 326 46.71 -2.79 -24.84
C GLU A 326 46.43 -1.88 -23.63
N ILE A 327 47.37 -1.01 -23.24
CA ILE A 327 47.17 -0.03 -22.17
C ILE A 327 46.03 0.92 -22.52
N MET A 328 45.97 1.43 -23.76
CA MET A 328 44.87 2.30 -24.18
C MET A 328 43.51 1.60 -24.14
N ALA A 329 43.44 0.34 -24.58
CA ALA A 329 42.21 -0.45 -24.52
C ALA A 329 41.74 -0.65 -23.08
N LEU A 330 42.65 -1.04 -22.17
CA LEU A 330 42.35 -1.20 -20.74
C LEU A 330 41.91 0.11 -20.08
N MET A 331 42.49 1.25 -20.47
CA MET A 331 42.08 2.56 -19.99
C MET A 331 40.66 2.92 -20.45
N MET A 332 40.33 2.68 -21.71
CA MET A 332 38.99 2.92 -22.24
C MET A 332 37.93 2.03 -21.58
N ASP A 333 38.23 0.74 -21.39
CA ASP A 333 37.32 -0.20 -20.71
C ASP A 333 37.10 0.21 -19.27
N ARG A 334 38.15 0.65 -18.57
CA ARG A 334 38.05 1.18 -17.22
C ARG A 334 37.19 2.44 -17.14
N GLU A 335 37.38 3.39 -18.05
CA GLU A 335 36.58 4.63 -18.07
C GLU A 335 35.11 4.35 -18.38
N HIS A 336 34.83 3.37 -19.25
CA HIS A 336 33.47 2.92 -19.53
C HIS A 336 32.82 2.21 -18.32
N ALA A 337 33.57 1.35 -17.63
CA ALA A 337 33.12 0.70 -16.41
C ALA A 337 32.88 1.71 -15.27
N GLU A 338 33.77 2.69 -15.09
CA GLU A 338 33.59 3.77 -14.09
C GLU A 338 32.37 4.64 -14.44
N SER A 339 32.19 5.00 -15.71
CA SER A 339 31.04 5.80 -16.17
C SER A 339 29.71 5.08 -15.98
N SER A 340 29.65 3.79 -16.32
CA SER A 340 28.45 2.97 -16.11
C SER A 340 28.17 2.74 -14.62
N SER A 341 29.20 2.51 -13.80
CA SER A 341 29.05 2.42 -12.34
C SER A 341 28.54 3.73 -11.74
N LEU A 342 29.03 4.89 -12.19
CA LEU A 342 28.55 6.20 -11.75
C LEU A 342 27.09 6.45 -12.15
N HIS A 343 26.68 6.00 -13.33
CA HIS A 343 25.29 6.07 -13.78
C HIS A 343 24.37 5.26 -12.85
N VAL A 344 24.74 4.00 -12.57
CA VAL A 344 23.98 3.14 -11.66
C VAL A 344 23.91 3.73 -10.25
N LEU A 345 25.02 4.29 -9.74
CA LEU A 345 25.03 4.96 -8.43
C LEU A 345 24.07 6.16 -8.39
N LYS A 346 24.04 7.00 -9.43
CA LYS A 346 23.09 8.12 -9.53
C LYS A 346 21.64 7.66 -9.58
N GLU A 347 21.33 6.60 -10.32
CA GLU A 347 19.97 6.03 -10.34
C GLU A 347 19.56 5.50 -8.98
N LEU A 348 20.47 4.83 -8.26
CA LEU A 348 20.21 4.33 -6.91
C LEU A 348 20.02 5.47 -5.91
N GLU A 349 20.79 6.55 -6.03
CA GLU A 349 20.65 7.76 -5.21
C GLU A 349 19.31 8.45 -5.47
N GLU A 350 18.88 8.56 -6.72
CA GLU A 350 17.56 9.13 -7.06
C GLU A 350 16.41 8.26 -6.52
N LYS A 351 16.51 6.93 -6.65
CA LYS A 351 15.52 5.99 -6.08
C LYS A 351 15.48 6.07 -4.56
N LEU A 352 16.64 6.19 -3.91
CA LEU A 352 16.74 6.36 -2.47
C LEU A 352 16.04 7.66 -2.04
N ASN A 353 16.35 8.78 -2.70
CA ASN A 353 15.74 10.07 -2.40
C ASN A 353 14.20 10.04 -2.54
N LYS A 354 13.69 9.48 -3.65
CA LYS A 354 12.23 9.30 -3.84
C LYS A 354 11.60 8.47 -2.73
N THR A 355 12.22 7.35 -2.37
CA THR A 355 11.72 6.47 -1.31
C THR A 355 11.75 7.17 0.06
N THR A 356 12.78 7.98 0.33
CA THR A 356 12.86 8.76 1.57
C THR A 356 11.83 9.89 1.62
N GLU A 357 11.55 10.55 0.49
CA GLU A 357 10.49 11.56 0.40
C GLU A 357 9.11 10.95 0.65
N GLU A 358 8.82 9.80 0.03
CA GLU A 358 7.60 9.04 0.26
C GLU A 358 7.48 8.60 1.73
N ALA A 359 8.55 8.06 2.32
CA ALA A 359 8.57 7.67 3.74
C ALA A 359 8.30 8.86 4.68
N ASN A 360 8.96 10.00 4.44
CA ASN A 360 8.74 11.22 5.20
C ASN A 360 7.30 11.73 5.05
N TRP A 361 6.72 11.63 3.85
CA TRP A 361 5.32 11.97 3.63
C TRP A 361 4.39 11.08 4.46
N TYR A 362 4.61 9.76 4.48
CA TYR A 362 3.80 8.83 5.28
C TYR A 362 3.96 9.10 6.78
N GLU A 363 5.17 9.44 7.24
CA GLU A 363 5.44 9.79 8.63
C GLU A 363 4.70 11.06 9.06
N GLU A 364 4.69 12.10 8.22
CA GLU A 364 3.96 13.33 8.52
C GLU A 364 2.45 13.09 8.55
N GLN A 365 1.90 12.32 7.60
CA GLN A 365 0.48 11.95 7.62
C GLN A 365 0.10 11.12 8.85
N TYR A 366 1.00 10.22 9.25
CA TYR A 366 0.81 9.44 10.46
C TYR A 366 0.80 10.32 11.71
N LYS A 367 1.71 11.29 11.80
CA LYS A 367 1.78 12.24 12.90
C LYS A 367 0.50 13.08 13.00
N VAL A 368 0.01 13.62 11.88
CA VAL A 368 -1.28 14.34 11.83
C VAL A 368 -2.44 13.44 12.28
N GLY A 369 -2.50 12.20 11.78
CA GLY A 369 -3.52 11.23 12.19
C GLY A 369 -3.46 10.90 13.69
N ARG A 370 -2.25 10.79 14.25
CA ARG A 370 -2.03 10.57 15.68
C ARG A 370 -2.47 11.76 16.52
N GLU A 371 -2.16 12.99 16.12
CA GLU A 371 -2.60 14.20 16.81
C GLU A 371 -4.14 14.29 16.88
N VAL A 372 -4.84 13.90 15.81
CA VAL A 372 -6.32 13.83 15.80
C VAL A 372 -6.85 12.75 16.74
N LEU A 373 -6.22 11.57 16.75
CA LEU A 373 -6.60 10.49 17.66
C LEU A 373 -6.39 10.89 19.12
N ASP A 374 -5.26 11.52 19.45
CA ASP A 374 -4.96 11.99 20.81
C ASP A 374 -5.98 13.04 21.29
N LEU A 375 -6.41 13.93 20.39
CA LEU A 375 -7.47 14.90 20.69
C LEU A 375 -8.81 14.20 20.97
N GLN A 376 -9.17 13.19 20.19
CA GLN A 376 -10.39 12.42 20.40
C GLN A 376 -10.36 11.62 21.70
N ILE A 377 -9.24 10.96 22.00
CA ILE A 377 -9.03 10.23 23.26
C ILE A 377 -9.17 11.19 24.45
N SER A 378 -8.54 12.36 24.38
CA SER A 378 -8.66 13.40 25.41
C SER A 378 -10.11 13.89 25.60
N GLY A 379 -10.85 14.08 24.50
CA GLY A 379 -12.28 14.43 24.54
C GLY A 379 -13.15 13.34 25.19
N MET A 380 -12.88 12.07 24.86
CA MET A 380 -13.55 10.94 25.49
C MET A 380 -13.23 10.80 26.98
N GLU A 381 -11.99 11.05 27.38
CA GLU A 381 -11.60 11.09 28.79
C GLU A 381 -12.34 12.18 29.57
N ALA A 382 -12.53 13.37 28.97
CA ALA A 382 -13.30 14.45 29.56
C ALA A 382 -14.77 14.07 29.76
N LEU A 383 -15.41 13.50 28.73
CA LEU A 383 -16.79 13.01 28.81
C LEU A 383 -16.94 11.90 29.87
N CYS A 384 -15.98 10.98 29.97
CA CYS A 384 -16.00 9.93 30.99
C CYS A 384 -15.95 10.49 32.41
N LYS A 385 -15.15 11.55 32.64
CA LYS A 385 -15.07 12.23 33.93
C LYS A 385 -16.38 12.95 34.27
N GLU A 386 -17.04 13.56 33.29
CA GLU A 386 -18.29 14.28 33.48
C GLU A 386 -19.48 13.35 33.78
N ILE A 387 -19.54 12.19 33.11
CA ILE A 387 -20.61 11.19 33.29
C ILE A 387 -20.39 10.32 34.56
N ASN A 388 -19.31 10.55 35.32
CA ASN A 388 -18.87 9.71 36.44
C ASN A 388 -18.77 8.22 36.07
N CYS A 389 -18.28 7.93 34.86
CA CYS A 389 -17.96 6.58 34.45
C CYS A 389 -16.71 6.10 35.20
N ASP A 390 -16.75 4.90 35.79
CA ASP A 390 -15.65 4.32 36.57
C ASP A 390 -14.56 3.76 35.64
N THR A 391 -13.97 4.64 34.82
CA THR A 391 -13.19 4.28 33.63
C THR A 391 -11.68 4.40 33.84
N MET A 392 -11.23 4.75 35.05
CA MET A 392 -9.81 5.01 35.35
C MET A 392 -8.90 3.80 35.05
N LYS A 393 -9.43 2.57 35.08
CA LYS A 393 -8.69 1.33 34.74
C LYS A 393 -8.52 1.10 33.22
N ILE A 394 -9.48 1.52 32.40
CA ILE A 394 -9.49 1.28 30.94
C ILE A 394 -8.72 2.39 30.22
N VAL A 395 -8.87 3.65 30.67
CA VAL A 395 -8.11 4.80 30.15
C VAL A 395 -6.61 4.63 30.36
N LYS A 396 -6.19 4.09 31.51
CA LYS A 396 -4.78 3.80 31.78
C LYS A 396 -4.23 2.68 30.88
N GLN A 397 -5.06 1.70 30.50
CA GLN A 397 -4.71 0.63 29.57
C GLN A 397 -4.69 1.09 28.10
N LEU A 398 -5.44 2.14 27.75
CA LEU A 398 -5.42 2.80 26.44
C LEU A 398 -4.11 3.57 26.21
N ALA A 399 -3.58 4.23 27.24
CA ALA A 399 -2.32 4.98 27.17
C ALA A 399 -1.07 4.08 27.11
N GLU A 400 -1.14 2.85 27.64
CA GLU A 400 0.04 1.98 27.81
C GLU A 400 0.20 0.89 26.72
N ASN A 401 -0.83 0.60 25.90
CA ASN A 401 -0.78 -0.50 24.91
C ASN A 401 -1.26 -0.08 23.50
N GLU A 402 -0.32 0.28 22.62
CA GLU A 402 -0.60 0.66 21.21
C GLU A 402 -1.20 -0.47 20.36
N GLN A 403 -0.95 -1.73 20.71
CA GLN A 403 -1.30 -2.87 19.85
C GLN A 403 -2.78 -3.30 19.93
N ASN A 404 -3.54 -2.78 20.91
CA ASN A 404 -4.94 -3.13 21.14
C ASN A 404 -5.87 -1.90 21.20
N MET A 405 -5.47 -0.79 20.57
CA MET A 405 -6.19 0.50 20.63
C MET A 405 -7.65 0.36 20.19
N ASP A 406 -7.95 -0.32 19.08
CA ASP A 406 -9.32 -0.49 18.56
C ASP A 406 -10.22 -1.33 19.49
N LEU A 407 -9.67 -2.39 20.08
CA LEU A 407 -10.41 -3.23 21.04
C LEU A 407 -10.72 -2.46 22.33
N ASN A 408 -9.75 -1.68 22.81
CA ASN A 408 -9.88 -0.89 24.02
C ASN A 408 -10.83 0.30 23.84
N LEU A 409 -10.83 0.93 22.65
CA LEU A 409 -11.74 2.04 22.31
C LEU A 409 -13.19 1.55 22.20
N LYS A 410 -13.42 0.37 21.59
CA LYS A 410 -14.75 -0.27 21.55
C LYS A 410 -15.29 -0.59 22.94
N GLN A 411 -14.43 -1.07 23.84
CA GLN A 411 -14.82 -1.34 25.23
C GLN A 411 -15.15 -0.05 25.99
N LEU A 412 -14.40 1.03 25.74
CA LEU A 412 -14.67 2.36 26.29
C LEU A 412 -16.04 2.89 25.82
N PHE A 413 -16.33 2.83 24.52
CA PHE A 413 -17.62 3.23 23.97
C PHE A 413 -18.78 2.43 24.54
N GLY A 414 -18.65 1.10 24.68
CA GLY A 414 -19.68 0.26 25.28
C GLY A 414 -19.96 0.61 26.76
N LEU A 415 -18.94 1.05 27.51
CA LEU A 415 -19.11 1.49 28.90
C LEU A 415 -19.83 2.84 28.98
N ILE A 416 -19.47 3.79 28.10
CA ILE A 416 -20.15 5.09 27.98
C ILE A 416 -21.60 4.89 27.58
N GLU A 417 -21.87 4.07 26.56
CA GLU A 417 -23.22 3.74 26.09
C GLU A 417 -24.08 3.15 27.22
N LYS A 418 -23.53 2.20 28.00
CA LYS A 418 -24.22 1.64 29.16
C LYS A 418 -24.59 2.72 30.18
N LYS A 419 -23.67 3.66 30.47
CA LYS A 419 -23.92 4.74 31.44
C LYS A 419 -24.91 5.78 30.94
N ILE A 420 -24.87 6.14 29.66
CA ILE A 420 -25.88 6.98 29.02
C ILE A 420 -27.27 6.32 29.13
N ASN A 421 -27.36 5.02 28.85
CA ASN A 421 -28.61 4.28 28.98
C ASN A 421 -29.13 4.23 30.43
N GLU A 422 -28.25 4.09 31.42
CA GLU A 422 -28.62 4.16 32.85
C GLU A 422 -29.14 5.56 33.24
N LEU A 423 -28.51 6.63 32.76
CA LEU A 423 -28.95 8.01 33.00
C LEU A 423 -30.28 8.32 32.33
N LEU A 424 -30.47 7.90 31.07
CA LEU A 424 -31.74 8.02 30.35
C LEU A 424 -32.87 7.26 31.05
N LEU A 425 -32.57 6.08 31.60
CA LEU A 425 -33.53 5.32 32.39
C LEU A 425 -33.91 6.07 33.68
N MET A 426 -32.93 6.61 34.41
CA MET A 426 -33.16 7.41 35.62
C MET A 426 -34.00 8.67 35.32
N GLU A 427 -33.73 9.36 34.22
CA GLU A 427 -34.53 10.51 33.77
C GLU A 427 -35.97 10.11 33.43
N SER A 428 -36.16 8.98 32.74
CA SER A 428 -37.51 8.48 32.40
C SER A 428 -38.35 8.20 33.65
N VAL A 429 -37.71 7.67 34.70
CA VAL A 429 -38.37 7.40 35.99
C VAL A 429 -38.71 8.71 36.70
N LEU A 430 -37.79 9.68 36.71
CA LEU A 430 -38.06 11.01 37.28
C LEU A 430 -39.21 11.74 36.58
N ARG A 431 -39.25 11.71 35.24
CA ARG A 431 -40.36 12.28 34.47
C ARG A 431 -41.69 11.57 34.73
N TYR A 432 -41.67 10.25 34.90
CA TYR A 432 -42.85 9.47 35.26
C TYR A 432 -43.37 9.85 36.66
N THR A 433 -42.47 9.99 37.64
CA THR A 433 -42.85 10.41 39.00
C THR A 433 -43.34 11.86 39.08
N ALA A 434 -42.82 12.75 38.23
CA ALA A 434 -43.30 14.14 38.15
C ALA A 434 -44.67 14.26 37.47
N ALA A 435 -44.97 13.41 36.48
CA ALA A 435 -46.28 13.37 35.83
C ALA A 435 -47.39 12.81 36.73
N ASP A 436 -47.06 12.01 37.75
CA ASP A 436 -48.03 11.47 38.71
C ASP A 436 -48.49 12.55 39.73
N GLU A 437 -47.74 13.64 39.90
CA GLU A 437 -48.11 14.78 40.76
C GLU A 437 -48.90 15.89 40.05
N SER A 438 -49.00 15.90 38.70
CA SER A 438 -49.78 16.89 37.95
C SER A 438 -50.56 16.30 36.77
N ASP A 439 -51.88 16.34 36.90
CA ASP A 439 -52.95 16.17 35.87
C ASP A 439 -52.84 14.97 34.88
N PRO A 440 -53.81 14.03 34.87
CA PRO A 440 -53.70 12.74 34.16
C PRO A 440 -53.90 12.80 32.62
N ALA A 441 -53.66 13.94 31.98
CA ALA A 441 -53.98 14.17 30.57
C ALA A 441 -52.77 14.17 29.61
N GLN A 442 -51.53 14.05 30.09
CA GLN A 442 -50.35 14.01 29.22
C GLN A 442 -49.85 12.58 28.99
N THR A 443 -49.88 12.16 27.73
CA THR A 443 -49.38 10.86 27.26
C THR A 443 -47.87 10.76 27.50
N PHE A 444 -47.46 9.93 28.47
CA PHE A 444 -46.05 9.67 28.74
C PHE A 444 -45.39 8.97 27.53
N VAL A 445 -44.40 9.63 26.90
CA VAL A 445 -43.55 9.04 25.87
C VAL A 445 -42.21 8.66 26.51
N SER A 446 -41.88 7.37 26.54
CA SER A 446 -40.61 6.90 27.09
C SER A 446 -39.44 7.38 26.23
N PRO A 447 -38.41 8.05 26.82
CA PRO A 447 -37.20 8.46 26.10
C PRO A 447 -36.45 7.30 25.43
N LEU A 448 -36.70 6.06 25.87
CA LEU A 448 -36.09 4.84 25.32
C LEU A 448 -36.79 4.31 24.06
N LEU A 449 -38.04 4.73 23.78
CA LEU A 449 -38.81 4.31 22.60
C LEU A 449 -39.14 5.47 21.65
N GLY A 450 -39.10 6.71 22.11
CA GLY A 450 -39.35 7.91 21.31
C GLY A 450 -38.05 8.56 20.87
N GLY A 451 -37.45 8.06 19.79
CA GLY A 451 -36.36 8.77 19.14
C GLY A 451 -36.81 10.17 18.70
N ILE A 452 -35.98 11.17 19.02
CA ILE A 452 -35.87 12.50 18.38
C ILE A 452 -36.65 13.66 19.02
N GLU A 453 -37.79 13.50 19.71
CA GLU A 453 -38.53 14.67 20.23
C GLU A 453 -37.85 15.37 21.43
N VAL A 454 -37.05 14.67 22.25
CA VAL A 454 -36.35 15.27 23.41
C VAL A 454 -35.08 16.04 23.03
N LEU A 455 -34.50 15.78 21.85
CA LEU A 455 -33.33 16.52 21.37
C LEU A 455 -33.68 17.88 20.75
N GLN A 456 -34.96 18.17 20.57
CA GLN A 456 -35.43 19.37 19.88
C GLN A 456 -35.44 20.63 20.77
N GLU A 457 -35.32 20.47 22.10
CA GLU A 457 -35.23 21.58 23.07
C GLU A 457 -33.79 21.94 23.47
N MET A 458 -32.78 21.16 23.08
CA MET A 458 -31.38 21.53 23.24
C MET A 458 -30.88 22.16 21.95
N ASP A 459 -30.26 23.34 22.07
CA ASP A 459 -29.59 24.04 20.96
C ASP A 459 -28.50 23.12 20.38
N LEU A 460 -28.85 22.41 19.29
CA LEU A 460 -28.02 21.44 18.59
C LEU A 460 -26.70 22.03 18.10
N ALA A 461 -26.50 23.36 18.17
CA ALA A 461 -25.24 24.02 17.88
C ALA A 461 -24.14 23.79 18.93
N GLN A 462 -24.46 23.38 20.17
CA GLN A 462 -23.48 23.27 21.26
C GLN A 462 -22.84 21.87 21.44
N LEU A 463 -23.36 20.84 20.76
CA LEU A 463 -22.90 19.45 20.92
C LEU A 463 -22.07 18.91 19.74
N TYR A 464 -21.88 19.69 18.68
CA TYR A 464 -20.91 19.34 17.65
C TYR A 464 -19.53 19.82 18.07
N LEU A 465 -18.67 18.89 18.48
CA LEU A 465 -17.23 19.05 18.24
C LEU A 465 -17.09 19.25 16.73
N LEU A 466 -16.77 20.48 16.33
CA LEU A 466 -16.51 20.83 14.94
C LEU A 466 -15.49 19.82 14.40
N ALA A 467 -15.85 19.08 13.35
CA ALA A 467 -14.89 18.22 12.67
C ALA A 467 -13.68 19.10 12.30
N PRO A 468 -12.43 18.70 12.62
CA PRO A 468 -11.27 19.46 12.20
C PRO A 468 -11.30 19.55 10.67
N THR A 469 -11.55 20.76 10.17
CA THR A 469 -11.49 21.04 8.75
C THR A 469 -10.09 20.71 8.30
N LEU A 470 -9.96 19.73 7.40
CA LEU A 470 -8.73 19.49 6.64
C LEU A 470 -8.53 20.67 5.68
N ALA A 471 -8.13 21.81 6.24
CA ALA A 471 -7.80 23.00 5.51
C ALA A 471 -6.40 22.84 4.91
N SER A 472 -6.32 22.23 3.73
CA SER A 472 -5.33 22.65 2.72
C SER A 472 -5.52 22.07 1.31
N THR A 473 -6.46 21.16 1.04
CA THR A 473 -6.53 20.56 -0.32
C THR A 473 -7.91 20.29 -0.90
N ILE A 474 -9.00 20.58 -0.18
CA ILE A 474 -10.37 20.28 -0.66
C ILE A 474 -11.01 21.48 -1.41
N ASP A 475 -10.49 22.70 -1.26
CA ASP A 475 -11.12 23.90 -1.83
C ASP A 475 -11.01 24.03 -3.37
N ILE A 476 -10.25 23.16 -4.05
CA ILE A 476 -10.15 23.20 -5.52
C ILE A 476 -11.14 22.22 -6.19
N ILE A 477 -11.68 21.24 -5.47
CA ILE A 477 -12.51 20.17 -6.08
C ILE A 477 -14.01 20.50 -6.01
N ASN A 478 -14.43 21.40 -5.12
CA ASN A 478 -15.86 21.66 -4.88
C ASN A 478 -16.50 22.76 -5.76
N THR A 479 -15.81 23.30 -6.77
CA THR A 479 -16.36 24.40 -7.59
C THR A 479 -16.85 24.02 -8.98
N VAL A 480 -16.96 22.74 -9.34
CA VAL A 480 -17.49 22.36 -10.67
C VAL A 480 -18.54 21.25 -10.59
N ASP A 481 -19.81 21.68 -10.57
CA ASP A 481 -21.03 20.83 -10.58
C ASP A 481 -21.34 20.16 -11.95
N VAL A 482 -20.34 20.02 -12.83
CA VAL A 482 -20.47 19.39 -14.16
C VAL A 482 -19.22 18.54 -14.43
N PRO A 483 -19.35 17.30 -14.95
CA PRO A 483 -18.19 16.47 -15.25
C PRO A 483 -17.32 17.14 -16.33
N LEU A 484 -16.11 17.55 -15.97
CA LEU A 484 -15.14 18.18 -16.87
C LEU A 484 -14.64 17.18 -17.92
N ASP A 485 -14.53 17.64 -19.17
CA ASP A 485 -13.96 16.88 -20.28
C ASP A 485 -12.43 16.76 -20.14
N ARG A 486 -11.84 15.70 -20.72
CA ARG A 486 -10.40 15.36 -20.62
C ARG A 486 -9.49 16.53 -21.03
N SER A 487 -9.95 17.36 -21.96
CA SER A 487 -9.29 18.57 -22.45
C SER A 487 -9.11 19.62 -21.34
N GLN A 488 -10.17 19.83 -20.54
CA GLN A 488 -10.22 20.84 -19.48
C GLN A 488 -9.42 20.40 -18.24
N LEU A 489 -9.40 19.08 -17.98
CA LEU A 489 -8.62 18.51 -16.90
C LEU A 489 -7.10 18.63 -17.16
N HIS A 490 -6.69 18.51 -18.41
CA HIS A 490 -5.29 18.70 -18.81
C HIS A 490 -4.84 20.15 -18.66
N GLU A 491 -5.71 21.13 -18.93
CA GLU A 491 -5.41 22.55 -18.81
C GLU A 491 -5.29 23.01 -17.35
N LEU A 492 -6.15 22.49 -16.46
CA LEU A 492 -6.06 22.74 -15.01
C LEU A 492 -4.79 22.16 -14.39
N VAL A 493 -4.36 20.97 -14.83
CA VAL A 493 -3.10 20.36 -14.37
C VAL A 493 -1.90 21.19 -14.82
N LEU A 494 -1.91 21.71 -16.06
CA LEU A 494 -0.85 22.60 -16.55
C LEU A 494 -0.78 23.92 -15.78
N GLN A 495 -1.91 24.55 -15.46
CA GLN A 495 -1.95 25.76 -14.63
C GLN A 495 -1.42 25.50 -13.22
N SER A 496 -1.76 24.36 -12.61
CA SER A 496 -1.25 24.00 -11.28
C SER A 496 0.27 23.76 -11.28
N GLN A 497 0.83 23.25 -12.38
CA GLN A 497 2.28 23.10 -12.53
C GLN A 497 2.98 24.45 -12.69
N GLU A 498 2.40 25.38 -13.46
CA GLU A 498 2.95 26.74 -13.63
C GLU A 498 2.93 27.55 -12.32
N GLU A 499 1.87 27.42 -11.51
CA GLU A 499 1.81 28.05 -10.17
C GLU A 499 2.83 27.46 -9.20
N SER A 500 3.11 26.15 -9.29
CA SER A 500 4.15 25.51 -8.48
C SER A 500 5.57 26.00 -8.84
N TRP A 501 5.83 26.27 -10.12
CA TRP A 501 7.12 26.77 -10.61
C TRP A 501 7.31 28.27 -10.34
N GLY A 502 6.22 29.05 -10.31
CA GLY A 502 6.23 30.46 -9.91
C GLY A 502 6.69 30.65 -8.46
N ASN A 503 6.18 29.83 -7.54
CA ASN A 503 6.49 29.95 -6.10
C ASN A 503 7.93 29.51 -5.74
N THR A 504 8.54 28.59 -6.50
CA THR A 504 9.95 28.20 -6.30
C THR A 504 10.95 29.27 -6.76
N THR A 505 10.54 30.19 -7.62
CA THR A 505 11.44 31.24 -8.14
C THR A 505 11.57 32.43 -7.19
N ASP A 506 10.58 32.67 -6.33
CA ASP A 506 10.58 33.80 -5.38
C ASP A 506 11.39 33.52 -4.10
N MET A 507 11.51 32.25 -3.68
CA MET A 507 12.31 31.86 -2.52
C MET A 507 13.83 31.98 -2.73
N ASN A 508 14.31 32.07 -3.98
CA ASN A 508 15.73 32.17 -4.29
C ASN A 508 16.28 33.62 -4.37
N LYS A 509 15.45 34.65 -4.20
CA LYS A 509 15.91 36.06 -4.21
C LYS A 509 16.14 36.69 -2.83
N THR A 510 15.73 36.03 -1.75
CA THR A 510 15.77 36.61 -0.39
C THR A 510 17.00 36.19 0.44
N GLY A 511 17.80 35.23 -0.03
CA GLY A 511 18.93 34.66 0.74
C GLY A 511 20.31 35.31 0.56
N ARG A 512 20.43 36.40 -0.22
CA ARG A 512 21.74 36.94 -0.61
C ARG A 512 21.91 38.42 -0.28
N ASN A 513 21.69 38.82 0.97
CA ASN A 513 22.12 40.12 1.52
C ASN A 513 22.18 40.09 3.06
N SER A 514 23.16 39.41 3.64
CA SER A 514 23.49 39.54 5.08
C SER A 514 24.79 38.80 5.44
N VAL A 515 25.94 39.23 4.93
CA VAL A 515 27.22 39.13 5.68
C VAL A 515 28.12 40.28 5.22
N LYS A 516 28.22 41.31 6.06
CA LYS A 516 29.38 42.20 6.17
C LYS A 516 29.59 42.50 7.64
#